data_AF-A0A0J1MPA7-F1
#
_entry.id   AF-A0A0J1MPA7-F1
#
_cell.length_a   1.000
_cell.length_b   1.000
_cell.length_c   1.000
_cell.angle_alpha   90.00
_cell.angle_beta   90.00
_cell.angle_gamma   90.00
#
_symmetry.space_group_name_H-M   'P 1'
#
loop_
_entity.id
_entity.type
_entity.pdbx_description
1 polymer ?
#
loop_
_entity_poly.entity_id
_entity_poly.type
_entity_poly.pdbx_seq_one_letter_code
_entity_poly.pdbx_strand_id
1 'polypeptide(L)'
;MKDDSSKINNSFEKSLYEIGERSSSYSKLQQILLIYAVFGCIIGVIAFVYFIIIKFQIDLTQQERILLLVSGSGFSLSLISLVILFFRRQQYKTKTERNRYINAIGEFLFQWGRFERIGKNKLEQKNMDFNKVSIKAIIYSLLETSLITEDDIIILEECLRSRNALVHAEQPFITEDLIRMTNAISEINNRLANS
;
A
#
# COMPACT_ATOMS: atom_id res chain seq x y z
N MET A 1 20.02 22.98 -14.09
CA MET A 1 18.88 22.68 -13.20
C MET A 1 18.12 21.42 -13.66
N LYS A 2 18.82 20.34 -14.01
CA LYS A 2 18.26 19.09 -14.59
C LYS A 2 18.57 17.83 -13.76
N ASP A 3 19.25 18.00 -12.61
CA ASP A 3 19.86 16.90 -11.83
C ASP A 3 19.03 16.44 -10.62
N ASP A 4 18.05 17.23 -10.16
CA ASP A 4 17.23 16.84 -9.01
C ASP A 4 16.11 15.86 -9.38
N SER A 5 15.50 15.99 -10.56
CA SER A 5 14.37 15.13 -10.96
C SER A 5 14.75 13.66 -11.10
N SER A 6 15.99 13.32 -11.48
CA SER A 6 16.46 11.94 -11.60
C SER A 6 16.82 11.34 -10.24
N LYS A 7 17.41 12.14 -9.35
CA LYS A 7 17.69 11.75 -7.95
C LYS A 7 16.40 11.51 -7.16
N ILE A 8 15.38 12.32 -7.43
CA ILE A 8 14.05 12.21 -6.79
C ILE A 8 13.32 10.94 -7.24
N ASN A 9 13.32 10.61 -8.54
CA ASN A 9 12.72 9.36 -9.03
C ASN A 9 13.42 8.12 -8.43
N ASN A 10 14.75 8.15 -8.37
CA ASN A 10 15.52 7.07 -7.78
C ASN A 10 15.31 6.94 -6.27
N SER A 11 15.11 8.03 -5.52
CA SER A 11 14.84 7.95 -4.07
C SER A 11 13.42 7.46 -3.77
N PHE A 12 12.45 7.83 -4.61
CA PHE A 12 11.07 7.35 -4.51
C PHE A 12 10.96 5.86 -4.88
N GLU A 13 11.57 5.43 -5.99
CA GLU A 13 11.63 4.02 -6.35
C GLU A 13 12.38 3.19 -5.31
N LYS A 14 13.51 3.71 -4.80
CA LYS A 14 14.29 3.04 -3.77
C LYS A 14 13.55 2.96 -2.44
N SER A 15 12.82 4.00 -2.03
CA SER A 15 12.01 3.96 -0.80
C SER A 15 10.82 3.01 -0.95
N LEU A 16 10.12 3.00 -2.09
CA LEU A 16 9.05 2.02 -2.36
C LEU A 16 9.58 0.58 -2.40
N TYR A 17 10.77 0.37 -2.99
CA TYR A 17 11.43 -0.93 -3.06
C TYR A 17 11.93 -1.40 -1.69
N GLU A 18 12.63 -0.56 -0.93
CA GLU A 18 13.13 -0.86 0.42
C GLU A 18 11.97 -1.14 1.41
N ILE A 19 10.85 -0.43 1.28
CA ILE A 19 9.63 -0.71 2.08
C ILE A 19 8.98 -2.02 1.63
N GLY A 20 9.09 -2.41 0.35
CA GLY A 20 8.69 -3.73 -0.15
C GLY A 20 9.58 -4.87 0.39
N GLU A 21 10.88 -4.67 0.37
CA GLU A 21 11.88 -5.68 0.73
C GLU A 21 11.95 -5.92 2.24
N ARG A 22 11.90 -4.85 3.06
CA ARG A 22 11.80 -4.97 4.52
C ARG A 22 10.53 -5.70 4.93
N SER A 23 9.38 -5.35 4.35
CA SER A 23 8.09 -6.00 4.65
C SER A 23 8.11 -7.51 4.32
N SER A 24 8.70 -7.88 3.19
CA SER A 24 8.85 -9.28 2.78
C SER A 24 9.72 -10.09 3.76
N SER A 25 10.88 -9.55 4.14
CA SER A 25 11.81 -10.24 5.04
C SER A 25 11.27 -10.38 6.47
N TYR A 26 10.61 -9.35 7.01
CA TYR A 26 9.94 -9.46 8.32
C TYR A 26 8.83 -10.51 8.29
N SER A 27 8.07 -10.61 7.20
CA SER A 27 7.00 -11.62 7.07
C SER A 27 7.53 -13.05 7.04
N LYS A 28 8.69 -13.29 6.41
CA LYS A 28 9.34 -14.61 6.36
C LYS A 28 9.88 -15.02 7.72
N LEU A 29 10.57 -14.11 8.43
CA LEU A 29 11.08 -14.38 9.78
C LEU A 29 9.94 -14.66 10.76
N GLN A 30 8.85 -13.89 10.66
CA GLN A 30 7.68 -14.10 11.51
C GLN A 30 6.99 -15.45 11.22
N GLN A 31 6.92 -15.87 9.95
CA GLN A 31 6.41 -17.20 9.59
C GLN A 31 7.29 -18.32 10.16
N ILE A 32 8.62 -18.18 10.09
CA ILE A 32 9.55 -19.17 10.66
C ILE A 32 9.35 -19.24 12.17
N LEU A 33 9.37 -18.11 12.88
CA LEU A 33 9.16 -18.06 14.33
C LEU A 33 7.81 -18.63 14.75
N LEU A 34 6.75 -18.40 13.96
CA LEU A 34 5.43 -18.96 14.20
C LEU A 34 5.42 -20.48 14.07
N ILE A 35 6.07 -21.02 13.03
CA ILE A 35 6.23 -22.47 12.86
C ILE A 35 6.93 -23.05 14.10
N TYR A 36 8.03 -22.44 14.55
CA TYR A 36 8.72 -22.86 15.78
C TYR A 36 7.84 -22.80 17.02
N ALA A 37 7.07 -21.73 17.20
CA ALA A 37 6.17 -21.58 18.34
C ALA A 37 5.07 -22.66 18.35
N VAL A 38 4.51 -22.97 17.18
CA VAL A 38 3.49 -24.03 17.05
C VAL A 38 4.10 -25.41 17.30
N PHE A 39 5.29 -25.71 16.77
CA PHE A 39 6.01 -26.95 17.09
C PHE A 39 6.30 -27.07 18.58
N GLY A 40 6.75 -25.99 19.23
CA GLY A 40 6.95 -25.96 20.68
C GLY A 40 5.66 -26.23 21.47
N CYS A 41 4.54 -25.67 21.03
CA CYS A 41 3.24 -25.90 21.65
C CYS A 41 2.77 -27.36 21.47
N ILE A 42 2.93 -27.94 20.27
CA ILE A 42 2.61 -29.35 19.99
C ILE A 42 3.45 -30.27 20.87
N ILE A 43 4.77 -30.06 20.92
CA ILE A 43 5.68 -30.86 21.75
C ILE A 43 5.27 -30.72 23.22
N GLY A 44 4.92 -29.52 23.68
CA GLY A 44 4.41 -29.27 25.03
C GLY A 44 3.13 -30.04 25.33
N VAL A 45 2.15 -30.04 24.42
CA VAL A 45 0.89 -30.78 24.57
C VAL A 45 1.15 -32.29 24.61
N ILE A 46 1.97 -32.82 23.71
CA ILE A 46 2.32 -34.24 23.68
C ILE A 46 3.04 -34.64 24.98
N ALA A 47 4.02 -33.84 25.43
CA ALA A 47 4.74 -34.09 26.67
C ALA A 47 3.81 -34.04 27.90
N PHE A 48 2.85 -33.12 27.92
CA PHE A 48 1.86 -33.00 28.99
C PHE A 48 0.91 -34.21 29.04
N VAL A 49 0.40 -34.65 27.88
CA VAL A 49 -0.44 -35.86 27.78
C VAL A 49 0.34 -37.09 28.23
N TYR A 50 1.59 -37.22 27.78
CA TYR A 50 2.47 -38.32 28.17
C TYR A 50 2.77 -38.32 29.68
N PHE A 51 2.99 -37.14 30.27
CA PHE A 51 3.16 -36.97 31.70
C PHE A 51 1.92 -37.43 32.50
N ILE A 52 0.71 -37.09 32.05
CA ILE A 52 -0.54 -37.56 32.68
C ILE A 52 -0.64 -39.09 32.62
N ILE A 53 -0.39 -39.69 31.45
CA ILE A 53 -0.44 -41.15 31.27
C ILE A 53 0.51 -41.86 32.26
N ILE A 54 1.75 -41.37 32.37
CA ILE A 54 2.72 -41.92 33.33
C ILE A 54 2.25 -41.73 34.77
N LYS A 55 1.77 -40.52 35.11
CA LYS A 55 1.37 -40.20 36.48
C LYS A 55 0.18 -41.03 36.98
N PHE A 56 -0.73 -41.40 36.07
CA PHE A 56 -1.90 -42.22 36.37
C PHE A 56 -1.70 -43.73 36.13
N GLN A 57 -0.48 -44.17 35.80
CA GLN A 57 -0.15 -45.59 35.55
C GLN A 57 -1.12 -46.27 34.56
N ILE A 58 -1.51 -45.54 33.50
CA ILE A 58 -2.42 -46.08 32.49
C ILE A 58 -1.60 -47.00 31.57
N ASP A 59 -1.84 -48.30 31.66
CA ASP A 59 -1.22 -49.29 30.78
C ASP A 59 -1.83 -49.23 29.38
N LEU A 60 -1.27 -48.37 28.54
CA LEU A 60 -1.63 -48.29 27.12
C LEU A 60 -1.05 -49.48 26.35
N THR A 61 -1.94 -50.19 25.66
CA THR A 61 -1.60 -51.21 24.67
C THR A 61 -0.85 -50.60 23.48
N GLN A 62 -0.11 -51.42 22.72
CA GLN A 62 0.59 -50.95 21.53
C GLN A 62 -0.35 -50.28 20.51
N GLN A 63 -1.58 -50.79 20.37
CA GLN A 63 -2.56 -50.24 19.44
C GLN A 63 -3.06 -48.86 19.87
N GLU A 64 -3.32 -48.65 21.16
CA GLU A 64 -3.74 -47.34 21.69
C GLU A 64 -2.61 -46.29 21.57
N ARG A 65 -1.35 -46.70 21.73
CA ARG A 65 -0.20 -45.80 21.50
C ARG A 65 -0.13 -45.31 20.06
N ILE A 66 -0.33 -46.21 19.10
CA ILE A 66 -0.35 -45.85 17.67
C ILE A 66 -1.53 -44.94 17.38
N LEU A 67 -2.72 -45.24 17.90
CA LEU A 67 -3.92 -44.40 17.73
C LEU A 67 -3.72 -42.99 18.31
N LEU A 68 -3.09 -42.88 19.47
CA LEU A 68 -2.81 -41.61 20.13
C LEU A 68 -1.78 -40.78 19.35
N LEU A 69 -0.75 -41.41 18.78
CA LEU A 69 0.21 -40.75 17.87
C LEU A 69 -0.44 -40.27 16.57
N VAL A 70 -1.29 -41.10 15.95
CA VAL A 70 -1.97 -40.76 14.69
C VAL A 70 -2.99 -39.64 14.91
N SER A 71 -3.79 -39.71 15.97
CA SER A 71 -4.76 -38.66 16.31
C SER A 71 -4.08 -37.35 16.75
N GLY A 72 -3.01 -37.44 17.55
CA GLY A 72 -2.23 -36.28 17.97
C GLY A 72 -1.54 -35.57 16.81
N SER A 73 -0.99 -36.32 15.85
CA SER A 73 -0.39 -35.73 14.64
C SER A 73 -1.44 -35.09 13.74
N GLY A 74 -2.60 -35.72 13.54
CA GLY A 74 -3.71 -35.14 12.77
C GLY A 74 -4.25 -33.84 13.38
N PHE A 75 -4.44 -33.81 14.71
CA PHE A 75 -4.87 -32.60 15.43
C PHE A 75 -3.85 -31.47 15.30
N SER A 76 -2.56 -31.81 15.46
CA SER A 76 -1.45 -30.85 15.31
C SER A 76 -1.40 -30.23 13.92
N LEU A 77 -1.58 -31.04 12.88
CA LEU A 77 -1.60 -30.57 11.49
C LEU A 77 -2.78 -29.62 11.22
N SER A 78 -3.94 -29.92 11.80
CA SER A 78 -5.12 -29.05 11.74
C SER A 78 -4.87 -27.71 12.43
N LEU A 79 -4.24 -27.72 13.60
CA LEU A 79 -3.90 -26.51 14.35
C LEU A 79 -2.90 -25.63 13.58
N ILE A 80 -1.85 -26.23 13.02
CA ILE A 80 -0.89 -25.54 12.13
C ILE A 80 -1.63 -24.86 10.97
N SER A 81 -2.55 -25.59 10.33
CA SER A 81 -3.31 -25.09 9.17
C SER A 81 -4.18 -23.87 9.54
N LEU A 82 -4.86 -23.92 10.69
CA LEU A 82 -5.67 -22.80 11.20
C LEU A 82 -4.82 -21.57 11.49
N VAL A 83 -3.67 -21.76 12.13
CA VAL A 83 -2.73 -20.67 12.46
C VAL A 83 -2.20 -20.02 11.18
N ILE A 84 -1.77 -20.81 10.19
CA ILE A 84 -1.32 -20.29 8.88
C ILE A 84 -2.43 -19.48 8.19
N LEU A 85 -3.67 -19.99 8.19
CA LEU A 85 -4.81 -19.29 7.59
C LEU A 85 -5.12 -17.96 8.30
N PHE A 86 -5.04 -17.93 9.63
CA PHE A 86 -5.25 -16.71 10.42
C PHE A 86 -4.23 -15.63 10.05
N PHE A 87 -2.94 -15.98 10.02
CA PHE A 87 -1.88 -15.03 9.65
C PHE A 87 -1.96 -14.60 8.18
N ARG A 88 -2.30 -15.51 7.26
CA ARG A 88 -2.55 -15.13 5.86
C ARG A 88 -3.64 -14.07 5.77
N ARG A 89 -4.79 -14.27 6.44
CA ARG A 89 -5.88 -13.28 6.44
C ARG A 89 -5.42 -11.91 6.94
N GLN A 90 -4.59 -11.87 7.98
CA GLN A 90 -4.06 -10.61 8.51
C GLN A 90 -3.15 -9.91 7.49
N GLN A 91 -2.24 -10.65 6.83
CA GLN A 91 -1.37 -10.10 5.79
C GLN A 91 -2.16 -9.60 4.57
N TYR A 92 -3.24 -10.28 4.18
CA TYR A 92 -4.09 -9.83 3.08
C TYR A 92 -4.69 -8.46 3.37
N LYS A 93 -5.19 -8.20 4.59
CA LYS A 93 -5.75 -6.88 4.94
C LYS A 93 -4.73 -5.76 4.80
N THR A 94 -3.54 -5.93 5.37
CA THR A 94 -2.47 -4.92 5.29
C THR A 94 -1.98 -4.70 3.86
N LYS A 95 -1.88 -5.77 3.05
CA LYS A 95 -1.54 -5.65 1.64
C LYS A 95 -2.62 -4.91 0.84
N THR A 96 -3.90 -5.15 1.14
CA THR A 96 -5.01 -4.45 0.48
C THR A 96 -5.00 -2.96 0.78
N GLU A 97 -4.79 -2.56 2.03
CA GLU A 97 -4.69 -1.14 2.41
C GLU A 97 -3.47 -0.47 1.77
N ARG A 98 -2.31 -1.13 1.79
CA ARG A 98 -1.11 -0.63 1.11
C ARG A 98 -1.31 -0.48 -0.40
N ASN A 99 -1.93 -1.47 -1.05
CA ASN A 99 -2.22 -1.40 -2.48
C ASN A 99 -3.21 -0.28 -2.79
N ARG A 100 -4.22 -0.09 -1.94
CA ARG A 100 -5.20 1.00 -2.08
C ARG A 100 -4.50 2.37 -2.01
N TYR A 101 -3.58 2.55 -1.07
CA TYR A 101 -2.79 3.78 -0.94
C TYR A 101 -1.90 4.03 -2.18
N ILE A 102 -1.15 3.02 -2.62
CA ILE A 102 -0.28 3.14 -3.80
C ILE A 102 -1.10 3.45 -5.06
N ASN A 103 -2.23 2.79 -5.24
CA ASN A 103 -3.13 3.04 -6.36
C ASN A 103 -3.68 4.48 -6.32
N ALA A 104 -4.10 4.97 -5.16
CA ALA A 104 -4.58 6.34 -5.00
C ALA A 104 -3.51 7.38 -5.36
N ILE A 105 -2.24 7.17 -4.95
CA ILE A 105 -1.13 8.04 -5.36
C ILE A 105 -0.95 8.00 -6.88
N GLY A 106 -0.92 6.81 -7.48
CA GLY A 106 -0.72 6.66 -8.92
C GLY A 106 -1.81 7.35 -9.73
N GLU A 107 -3.07 7.19 -9.32
CA GLU A 107 -4.22 7.80 -9.97
C GLU A 107 -4.22 9.33 -9.84
N PHE A 108 -3.89 9.84 -8.65
CA PHE A 108 -3.69 11.27 -8.41
C PHE A 108 -2.62 11.86 -9.33
N LEU A 109 -1.42 11.27 -9.36
CA LEU A 109 -0.31 11.74 -10.19
C LEU A 109 -0.64 11.65 -11.69
N PHE A 110 -1.38 10.63 -12.09
CA PHE A 110 -1.86 10.49 -13.47
C PHE A 110 -2.82 11.62 -13.86
N GLN A 111 -3.83 11.91 -13.03
CA GLN A 111 -4.77 13.01 -13.30
C GLN A 111 -4.09 14.37 -13.29
N TRP A 112 -3.12 14.57 -12.39
CA TRP A 112 -2.30 15.76 -12.38
C TRP A 112 -1.48 15.93 -13.67
N GLY A 113 -0.81 14.87 -14.13
CA GLY A 113 -0.09 14.89 -15.40
C GLY A 113 -1.00 15.16 -16.60
N ARG A 114 -2.23 14.65 -16.58
CA ARG A 114 -3.25 14.98 -17.59
C ARG A 114 -3.63 16.46 -17.56
N PHE A 115 -3.82 17.04 -16.37
CA PHE A 115 -4.10 18.46 -16.20
C PHE A 115 -3.03 19.32 -16.83
N GLU A 116 -1.75 19.08 -16.50
CA GLU A 116 -0.65 19.85 -17.07
C GLU A 116 -0.60 19.76 -18.60
N ARG A 117 -0.84 18.57 -19.16
CA ARG A 117 -0.83 18.36 -20.61
C ARG A 117 -1.99 19.07 -21.30
N ILE A 118 -3.21 18.92 -20.78
CA ILE A 118 -4.41 19.54 -21.35
C ILE A 118 -4.29 21.07 -21.24
N GLY A 119 -3.89 21.56 -20.07
CA GLY A 119 -3.69 22.99 -19.83
C GLY A 119 -2.68 23.61 -20.80
N LYS A 120 -1.51 23.00 -20.95
CA LYS A 120 -0.50 23.44 -21.93
C LYS A 120 -1.05 23.46 -23.35
N ASN A 121 -1.71 22.39 -23.78
CA ASN A 121 -2.26 22.30 -25.13
C ASN A 121 -3.32 23.37 -25.40
N LYS A 122 -4.19 23.68 -24.43
CA LYS A 122 -5.23 24.71 -24.57
C LYS A 122 -4.63 26.12 -24.66
N LEU A 123 -3.61 26.41 -23.85
CA LEU A 123 -2.91 27.69 -23.91
C LEU A 123 -2.14 27.86 -25.23
N GLU A 124 -1.51 26.79 -25.74
CA GLU A 124 -0.85 26.79 -27.05
C GLU A 124 -1.85 26.98 -28.20
N GLN A 125 -3.01 26.34 -28.15
CA GLN A 125 -4.08 26.55 -29.15
C GLN A 125 -4.59 28.00 -29.18
N LYS A 126 -4.57 28.69 -28.04
CA LYS A 126 -4.95 30.11 -27.94
C LYS A 126 -3.81 31.08 -28.30
N ASN A 127 -2.65 30.58 -28.75
CA ASN A 127 -1.45 31.37 -29.05
C ASN A 127 -1.03 32.30 -27.89
N MET A 128 -1.24 31.88 -26.64
CA MET A 128 -0.77 32.64 -25.49
C MET A 128 0.70 32.36 -25.22
N ASP A 129 1.44 33.41 -24.89
CA ASP A 129 2.83 33.30 -24.46
C ASP A 129 2.85 33.04 -22.94
N PHE A 130 3.24 31.83 -22.54
CA PHE A 130 3.27 31.44 -21.13
C PHE A 130 4.54 30.65 -20.79
N ASN A 131 4.95 30.70 -19.53
CA ASN A 131 6.09 29.91 -19.05
C ASN A 131 5.70 28.43 -18.90
N LYS A 132 6.06 27.61 -19.90
CA LYS A 132 5.77 26.17 -19.96
C LYS A 132 6.38 25.35 -18.80
N VAL A 133 7.35 25.91 -18.08
CA VAL A 133 8.08 25.24 -16.99
C VAL A 133 7.40 25.49 -15.63
N SER A 134 6.72 26.63 -15.45
CA SER A 134 6.08 26.98 -14.18
C SER A 134 4.63 26.51 -14.16
N ILE A 135 4.31 25.51 -13.33
CA ILE A 135 2.93 25.02 -13.18
C ILE A 135 2.00 26.12 -12.66
N LYS A 136 2.48 26.96 -11.74
CA LYS A 136 1.71 28.12 -11.27
C LYS A 136 1.38 29.08 -12.42
N ALA A 137 2.34 29.33 -13.33
CA ALA A 137 2.08 30.17 -14.49
C ALA A 137 1.01 29.58 -15.41
N ILE A 138 0.98 28.25 -15.58
CA ILE A 138 -0.06 27.55 -16.35
C ILE A 138 -1.43 27.76 -15.68
N ILE A 139 -1.53 27.58 -14.36
CA ILE A 139 -2.79 27.78 -13.62
C ILE A 139 -3.30 29.22 -13.79
N TYR A 140 -2.45 30.22 -13.54
CA TYR A 140 -2.87 31.62 -13.70
C TYR A 140 -3.24 31.97 -15.15
N SER A 141 -2.51 31.45 -16.14
CA SER A 141 -2.84 31.68 -17.55
C SER A 141 -4.18 31.04 -17.96
N LEU A 142 -4.52 29.88 -17.38
CA LEU A 142 -5.82 29.24 -17.59
C LEU A 142 -6.96 30.05 -16.94
N LEU A 143 -6.71 30.69 -15.80
CA LEU A 143 -7.66 31.60 -15.16
C LEU A 143 -7.90 32.84 -16.00
N GLU A 144 -6.82 33.49 -16.47
CA GLU A 144 -6.91 34.69 -17.33
C GLU A 144 -7.73 34.44 -18.60
N THR A 145 -7.69 33.21 -19.12
CA THR A 145 -8.48 32.78 -20.29
C THR A 145 -9.87 32.26 -19.96
N SER A 146 -10.28 32.35 -18.69
CA SER A 146 -11.56 31.85 -18.15
C SER A 146 -11.82 30.37 -18.46
N LEU A 147 -10.75 29.58 -18.60
CA LEU A 147 -10.82 28.13 -18.83
C LEU A 147 -10.97 27.35 -17.52
N ILE A 148 -10.62 27.97 -16.40
CA ILE A 148 -10.83 27.50 -15.03
C ILE A 148 -11.41 28.64 -14.19
N THR A 149 -12.03 28.31 -13.06
CA THR A 149 -12.60 29.31 -12.13
C THR A 149 -11.65 29.64 -10.98
N GLU A 150 -11.97 30.66 -10.18
CA GLU A 150 -11.23 30.95 -8.94
C GLU A 150 -11.33 29.82 -7.92
N ASP A 151 -12.49 29.17 -7.81
CA ASP A 151 -12.67 27.99 -6.95
C ASP A 151 -11.74 26.84 -7.35
N ASP A 152 -11.52 26.65 -8.67
CA ASP A 152 -10.61 25.64 -9.18
C ASP A 152 -9.16 25.90 -8.77
N ILE A 153 -8.76 27.17 -8.60
CA ILE A 153 -7.40 27.52 -8.17
C ILE A 153 -7.12 27.02 -6.77
N ILE A 154 -8.07 27.19 -5.85
CA ILE A 154 -7.91 26.75 -4.46
C ILE A 154 -7.62 25.25 -4.43
N ILE A 155 -8.40 24.47 -5.20
CA ILE A 155 -8.23 23.03 -5.35
C ILE A 155 -6.89 22.70 -5.99
N LEU A 156 -6.53 23.37 -7.09
CA LEU A 156 -5.28 23.10 -7.82
C LEU A 156 -4.04 23.47 -7.02
N GLU A 157 -4.08 24.50 -6.18
CA GLU A 157 -2.99 24.85 -5.27
C GLU A 157 -2.80 23.80 -4.18
N GLU A 158 -3.90 23.30 -3.59
CA GLU A 158 -3.86 22.21 -2.61
C GLU A 158 -3.30 20.93 -3.24
N CYS A 159 -3.73 20.63 -4.47
CA CYS A 159 -3.21 19.51 -5.25
C CYS A 159 -1.72 19.69 -5.58
N LEU A 160 -1.27 20.90 -5.94
CA LEU A 160 0.14 21.19 -6.21
C LEU A 160 1.00 20.98 -4.96
N ARG A 161 0.53 21.42 -3.79
CA ARG A 161 1.21 21.18 -2.50
C ARG A 161 1.31 19.69 -2.22
N SER A 162 0.21 18.97 -2.37
CA SER A 162 0.15 17.51 -2.16
C SER A 162 1.06 16.75 -3.12
N ARG A 163 1.07 17.12 -4.40
CA ARG A 163 1.98 16.56 -5.42
C ARG A 163 3.44 16.78 -5.03
N ASN A 164 3.80 17.98 -4.59
CA ASN A 164 5.19 18.27 -4.20
C ASN A 164 5.58 17.47 -2.96
N ALA A 165 4.74 17.42 -1.93
CA ALA A 165 5.01 16.63 -0.73
C ALA A 165 5.05 15.11 -1.00
N LEU A 166 4.24 14.59 -1.94
CA LEU A 166 4.34 13.20 -2.41
C LEU A 166 5.67 12.92 -3.11
N VAL A 167 6.09 13.82 -4.01
CA VAL A 167 7.33 13.69 -4.78
C VAL A 167 8.57 13.83 -3.88
N HIS A 168 8.50 14.65 -2.84
CA HIS A 168 9.58 14.84 -1.87
C HIS A 168 9.49 13.89 -0.65
N ALA A 169 8.50 12.98 -0.63
CA ALA A 169 8.26 11.99 0.43
C ALA A 169 8.16 12.60 1.84
N GLU A 170 7.63 13.82 1.95
CA GLU A 170 7.69 14.61 3.20
C GLU A 170 6.67 14.18 4.25
N GLN A 171 5.55 13.55 3.86
CA GLN A 171 4.49 13.12 4.77
C GLN A 171 3.69 11.92 4.22
N PRO A 172 3.20 10.99 5.06
CA PRO A 172 2.17 10.04 4.67
C PRO A 172 0.82 10.76 4.51
N PHE A 173 0.12 10.49 3.42
CA PHE A 173 -1.19 11.09 3.13
C PHE A 173 -2.34 10.18 3.58
N ILE A 174 -3.48 10.79 3.91
CA ILE A 174 -4.72 10.06 4.11
C ILE A 174 -5.25 9.65 2.73
N THR A 175 -5.53 8.35 2.54
CA THR A 175 -5.95 7.81 1.24
C THR A 175 -7.21 8.48 0.72
N GLU A 176 -8.16 8.75 1.61
CA GLU A 176 -9.42 9.42 1.30
C GLU A 176 -9.22 10.86 0.79
N ASP A 177 -8.20 11.58 1.28
CA ASP A 177 -7.88 12.93 0.81
C ASP A 177 -7.35 12.90 -0.62
N LEU A 178 -6.44 11.95 -0.91
CA LEU A 178 -5.92 11.74 -2.26
C LEU A 178 -7.03 11.40 -3.26
N ILE A 179 -7.99 10.55 -2.86
CA ILE A 179 -9.14 10.21 -3.71
C ILE A 179 -10.00 11.45 -3.98
N ARG A 180 -10.28 12.27 -2.95
CA ARG A 180 -11.05 13.51 -3.09
C ARG A 180 -10.37 14.49 -4.05
N MET A 181 -9.07 14.72 -3.87
CA MET A 181 -8.28 15.58 -4.76
C MET A 181 -8.23 15.04 -6.20
N THR A 182 -8.08 13.73 -6.37
CA THR A 182 -8.08 13.06 -7.68
C THR A 182 -9.40 13.30 -8.42
N ASN A 183 -10.52 13.14 -7.73
CA ASN A 183 -11.85 13.39 -8.31
C ASN A 183 -12.01 14.86 -8.71
N ALA A 184 -11.58 15.79 -7.87
CA ALA A 184 -11.65 17.22 -8.16
C ALA A 184 -10.82 17.61 -9.38
N ILE A 185 -9.56 17.16 -9.48
CA ILE A 185 -8.72 17.37 -10.68
C ILE A 185 -9.35 16.71 -11.90
N SER A 186 -9.90 15.51 -11.77
CA SER A 186 -10.56 14.82 -12.89
C SER A 186 -11.75 15.61 -13.43
N GLU A 187 -12.52 16.27 -12.56
CA GLU A 187 -13.63 17.13 -12.98
C GLU A 187 -13.12 18.36 -13.73
N ILE A 188 -12.11 19.04 -13.19
CA ILE A 188 -11.45 20.19 -13.85
C ILE A 188 -10.90 19.76 -15.22
N ASN A 189 -10.24 18.61 -15.31
CA ASN A 189 -9.73 18.05 -16.56
C ASN A 189 -10.82 17.80 -17.59
N ASN A 190 -11.97 17.27 -17.16
CA ASN A 190 -13.08 17.00 -18.06
C ASN A 190 -13.70 18.30 -18.58
N ARG A 191 -13.82 19.33 -17.74
CA ARG A 191 -14.28 20.66 -18.18
C ARG A 191 -13.29 21.29 -19.16
N LEU A 192 -11.99 21.28 -18.83
CA LEU A 192 -10.92 21.80 -19.69
C LEU A 192 -10.79 21.07 -21.03
N ALA A 193 -11.04 19.77 -21.08
CA ALA A 193 -10.98 19.02 -22.33
C ALA A 193 -12.13 19.40 -23.28
N ASN A 194 -13.29 19.76 -22.72
CA ASN A 194 -14.52 20.05 -23.46
C ASN A 194 -14.75 21.54 -23.76
N SER A 195 -13.99 22.44 -23.13
CA SER A 195 -13.95 23.90 -23.42
C SER A 195 -13.13 24.22 -24.66
#